data_AF-A0A1A0VEP3-F1
#
_entry.id   AF-A0A1A0VEP3-F1
#
_cell.length_a   1.000
_cell.length_b   1.000
_cell.length_c   1.000
_cell.angle_alpha   90.00
_cell.angle_beta   90.00
_cell.angle_gamma   90.00
#
_symmetry.space_group_name_H-M   'P 1'
#
loop_
_entity.id
_entity.type
_entity.pdbx_description
1 polymer ?
#
loop_
_entity_poly.entity_id
_entity_poly.type
_entity_poly.pdbx_seq_one_letter_code
_entity_poly.pdbx_strand_id
1 'polypeptide(L)'
;MSHFSDWFNYQASLKILLFAMLAGAALPALFALGLRFHAVGAGQVSTDGSSPQKNPALVAIAWAIYAVVILVIAFALAYISRDFIAHHTGYPFLGAKAK
;
A
#
# COMPACT_ATOMS: atom_id res chain seq x y z
N MET A 1 11.63 40.72 7.39
CA MET A 1 11.09 39.53 8.09
C MET A 1 11.14 38.34 7.13
N SER A 2 12.27 37.63 7.02
CA SER A 2 12.40 36.45 6.13
C SER A 2 13.54 35.47 6.49
N HIS A 3 14.32 35.73 7.55
CA HIS A 3 15.53 34.97 7.90
C HIS A 3 15.31 33.46 8.11
N PHE A 4 14.06 33.03 8.36
CA PHE A 4 13.69 31.61 8.50
C PHE A 4 13.50 30.88 7.17
N SER A 5 13.05 31.57 6.11
CA SER A 5 12.81 30.95 4.79
C SER A 5 14.11 30.69 4.04
N ASP A 6 15.16 31.46 4.32
CA ASP A 6 16.51 31.23 3.77
C ASP A 6 17.17 29.98 4.38
N TRP A 7 16.83 29.66 5.63
CA TRP A 7 17.31 28.46 6.32
C TRP A 7 16.45 27.22 6.03
N PHE A 8 15.13 27.37 5.89
CA PHE A 8 14.21 26.28 5.59
C PHE A 8 13.41 26.52 4.31
N ASN A 9 13.70 25.72 3.29
CA ASN A 9 13.02 25.81 2.01
C ASN A 9 11.65 25.11 2.07
N TYR A 10 10.62 25.85 2.45
CA TYR A 10 9.24 25.36 2.55
C TYR A 10 8.74 24.71 1.25
N GLN A 11 9.11 25.26 0.09
CA GLN A 11 8.69 24.71 -1.20
C GLN A 11 9.29 23.31 -1.44
N ALA A 12 10.58 23.13 -1.14
CA ALA A 12 11.24 21.83 -1.25
C ALA A 12 10.67 20.83 -0.24
N SER A 13 10.51 21.26 1.02
CA SER A 13 9.96 20.41 2.09
C SER A 13 8.55 19.94 1.79
N LEU A 14 7.69 20.81 1.25
CA LEU A 14 6.32 20.46 0.89
C LEU A 14 6.28 19.47 -0.28
N LYS A 15 7.17 19.61 -1.27
CA LYS A 15 7.33 18.62 -2.35
C LYS A 15 7.77 17.26 -1.80
N ILE A 16 8.76 17.23 -0.91
CA ILE A 16 9.24 16.00 -0.28
C ILE A 16 8.13 15.34 0.54
N LEU A 17 7.38 16.12 1.33
CA LEU A 17 6.25 15.63 2.11
C LEU A 17 5.22 14.95 1.20
N LEU A 18 4.83 15.60 0.11
CA LEU A 18 3.87 15.04 -0.83
C LEU A 18 4.41 13.76 -1.48
N PHE A 19 5.67 13.75 -1.90
CA PHE A 19 6.29 12.55 -2.46
C PHE A 19 6.39 11.41 -1.44
N ALA A 20 6.79 11.69 -0.20
CA ALA A 20 6.88 10.68 0.85
C ALA A 20 5.49 10.14 1.23
N MET A 21 4.48 11.00 1.29
CA MET A 21 3.10 10.61 1.55
C MET A 21 2.55 9.75 0.41
N LEU A 22 2.75 10.16 -0.85
CA LEU A 22 2.24 9.42 -2.00
C LEU A 22 3.03 8.12 -2.24
N ALA A 23 4.36 8.16 -2.21
CA ALA A 23 5.17 6.97 -2.46
C ALA A 23 5.19 6.00 -1.27
N GLY A 24 5.24 6.52 -0.05
CA GLY A 24 5.33 5.70 1.17
C GLY A 24 3.99 5.31 1.75
N ALA A 25 3.04 6.24 1.84
CA ALA A 25 1.76 6.01 2.52
C ALA A 25 0.64 5.53 1.59
N ALA A 26 0.80 5.56 0.27
CA ALA A 26 -0.26 5.07 -0.64
C ALA A 26 -0.63 3.61 -0.39
N LEU A 27 0.35 2.73 -0.17
CA LEU A 27 0.08 1.31 0.04
C LEU A 27 -0.60 1.03 1.40
N PRO A 28 -0.14 1.60 2.53
CA PRO A 28 -0.89 1.60 3.78
C PRO A 28 -2.31 2.19 3.66
N ALA A 29 -2.48 3.30 2.92
CA ALA A 29 -3.77 3.93 2.72
C ALA A 29 -4.73 3.03 1.92
N LEU A 30 -4.23 2.37 0.88
CA LEU A 30 -5.00 1.40 0.09
C LEU A 30 -5.45 0.22 0.96
N PHE A 31 -4.57 -0.29 1.82
CA PHE A 31 -4.93 -1.34 2.77
C PHE A 31 -6.01 -0.88 3.77
N ALA A 32 -5.88 0.32 4.34
CA ALA A 32 -6.86 0.90 5.24
C ALA A 32 -8.23 1.07 4.55
N LEU A 33 -8.25 1.46 3.27
CA LEU A 33 -9.46 1.52 2.46
C LEU A 33 -10.11 0.13 2.29
N GLY A 34 -9.32 -0.90 2.03
CA GLY A 34 -9.79 -2.29 2.02
C GLY A 34 -10.42 -2.69 3.35
N LEU A 35 -9.79 -2.36 4.48
CA LEU A 35 -10.34 -2.60 5.82
C LEU A 35 -11.68 -1.87 6.04
N ARG A 36 -11.81 -0.63 5.57
CA ARG A 36 -13.06 0.11 5.64
C ARG A 36 -14.17 -0.57 4.86
N PHE A 37 -13.90 -1.00 3.62
CA PHE A 37 -14.89 -1.73 2.81
C PHE A 37 -15.25 -3.08 3.43
N HIS A 38 -14.28 -3.79 3.99
CA HIS A 38 -14.52 -5.06 4.67
C HIS A 38 -15.43 -4.85 5.89
N ALA A 39 -15.15 -3.86 6.72
CA ALA A 39 -15.91 -3.57 7.94
C ALA A 39 -17.35 -3.16 7.65
N VAL A 40 -17.58 -2.38 6.59
CA VAL A 40 -18.93 -2.00 6.14
C VAL A 40 -19.64 -3.20 5.49
N GLY A 41 -18.94 -3.97 4.66
CA GLY A 41 -19.50 -5.12 3.95
C GLY A 41 -19.84 -6.32 4.85
N ALA A 42 -19.07 -6.53 5.92
CA ALA A 42 -19.30 -7.62 6.87
C ALA A 42 -20.57 -7.44 7.72
N GLY A 43 -21.18 -6.26 7.68
CA GLY A 43 -22.32 -5.88 8.52
C GLY A 43 -21.85 -5.59 9.94
N GLN A 44 -21.99 -4.34 10.38
CA GLN A 44 -21.77 -3.99 11.78
C GLN A 44 -22.93 -4.57 12.62
N VAL A 45 -22.62 -5.06 13.82
CA VAL A 45 -23.67 -5.44 14.78
C VAL A 45 -24.31 -4.15 15.27
N SER A 46 -25.56 -3.91 14.88
CA SER A 46 -26.34 -2.78 15.36
C SER A 46 -26.71 -2.98 16.83
N THR A 47 -26.57 -1.92 17.64
CA THR A 47 -26.95 -1.90 19.06
C THR A 47 -28.45 -2.11 19.27
N ASP A 48 -29.23 -1.88 18.22
CA ASP A 48 -30.69 -1.86 18.25
C ASP A 48 -31.30 -3.23 17.95
N GLY A 49 -30.49 -4.29 17.93
CA GLY A 49 -30.94 -5.67 17.69
C GLY A 49 -31.32 -5.99 16.24
N SER A 50 -31.14 -5.05 15.31
CA SER A 50 -31.38 -5.30 13.89
C SER A 50 -30.33 -6.26 13.31
N SER A 51 -30.76 -7.15 12.41
CA SER A 51 -29.88 -8.13 11.79
C SER A 51 -28.78 -7.43 10.97
N PRO A 52 -27.50 -7.81 11.13
CA PRO A 52 -26.41 -7.20 10.38
C PRO A 52 -26.66 -7.31 8.87
N GLN A 53 -26.78 -6.17 8.19
CA GLN A 53 -27.00 -6.15 6.74
C GLN A 53 -25.66 -6.37 6.03
N LYS A 54 -25.36 -7.63 5.76
CA LYS A 54 -24.15 -8.05 5.06
C LYS A 54 -24.24 -7.67 3.59
N ASN A 55 -23.22 -6.97 3.09
CA ASN A 55 -23.07 -6.68 1.66
C ASN A 55 -21.87 -7.47 1.10
N PRO A 56 -22.11 -8.64 0.49
CA PRO A 56 -21.04 -9.51 -0.01
C PRO A 56 -20.23 -8.85 -1.13
N ALA A 57 -20.82 -7.91 -1.89
CA ALA A 57 -20.10 -7.18 -2.93
C ALA A 57 -19.01 -6.27 -2.35
N LEU A 58 -19.28 -5.58 -1.24
CA LEU A 58 -18.28 -4.75 -0.54
C LEU A 58 -17.15 -5.60 0.05
N VAL A 59 -17.46 -6.79 0.56
CA VAL A 59 -16.45 -7.74 1.04
C VAL A 59 -15.57 -8.24 -0.12
N ALA A 60 -16.16 -8.55 -1.27
CA ALA A 60 -15.40 -8.94 -2.46
C ALA A 60 -14.45 -7.82 -2.93
N ILE A 61 -14.90 -6.57 -2.92
CA ILE A 61 -14.05 -5.40 -3.24
C ILE A 61 -12.89 -5.28 -2.25
N ALA A 62 -13.14 -5.48 -0.95
CA ALA A 62 -12.07 -5.45 0.06
C ALA A 62 -11.01 -6.52 -0.20
N TRP A 63 -11.42 -7.74 -0.53
CA TRP A 63 -10.50 -8.82 -0.91
C TRP A 63 -9.71 -8.51 -2.18
N ALA A 64 -10.35 -7.91 -3.19
CA ALA A 64 -9.65 -7.46 -4.39
C ALA A 64 -8.56 -6.43 -4.05
N ILE A 65 -8.86 -5.48 -3.15
CA ILE A 65 -7.88 -4.50 -2.68
C ILE A 65 -6.70 -5.19 -1.97
N TYR A 66 -6.96 -6.17 -1.09
CA TYR A 66 -5.89 -6.91 -0.42
C TYR A 66 -5.03 -7.71 -1.39
N ALA A 67 -5.64 -8.34 -2.40
CA ALA A 67 -4.90 -9.05 -3.44
C ALA A 67 -3.95 -8.10 -4.19
N VAL A 68 -4.43 -6.90 -4.55
CA VAL A 68 -3.59 -5.87 -5.20
C VAL A 68 -2.44 -5.45 -4.29
N VAL A 69 -2.69 -5.20 -3.00
CA VAL A 69 -1.65 -4.84 -2.03
C VAL A 69 -0.58 -5.93 -1.94
N ILE A 70 -0.99 -7.20 -1.81
CA ILE A 70 -0.07 -8.34 -1.74
C ILE A 70 0.75 -8.46 -3.02
N LEU A 71 0.12 -8.31 -4.19
CA LEU A 71 0.82 -8.36 -5.47
C LEU A 71 1.89 -7.27 -5.59
N VAL A 72 1.59 -6.04 -5.19
CA VAL A 72 2.55 -4.94 -5.21
C VAL A 72 3.72 -5.20 -4.26
N ILE A 73 3.46 -5.66 -3.03
CA ILE A 73 4.51 -6.02 -2.07
C ILE A 73 5.39 -7.14 -2.63
N ALA A 74 4.79 -8.21 -3.15
CA ALA A 74 5.52 -9.33 -3.71
C ALA A 74 6.40 -8.89 -4.89
N PHE A 75 5.88 -8.05 -5.78
CA PHE A 75 6.65 -7.51 -6.90
C PHE A 75 7.80 -6.61 -6.45
N ALA A 76 7.56 -5.73 -5.47
CA ALA A 76 8.60 -4.88 -4.90
C ALA A 76 9.72 -5.72 -4.26
N LEU A 77 9.36 -6.73 -3.46
CA LEU A 77 10.32 -7.63 -2.84
C LEU A 77 11.09 -8.45 -3.88
N ALA A 78 10.41 -9.00 -4.89
CA ALA A 78 11.04 -9.74 -5.98
C ALA A 78 12.02 -8.85 -6.77
N TYR A 79 11.66 -7.58 -7.01
CA TYR A 79 12.52 -6.63 -7.70
C TYR A 79 13.75 -6.25 -6.87
N ILE A 80 13.58 -5.95 -5.58
CA ILE A 80 14.68 -5.60 -4.66
C ILE A 80 15.64 -6.78 -4.48
N SER A 81 15.11 -8.00 -4.38
CA SER A 81 15.90 -9.22 -4.16
C SER A 81 16.32 -9.92 -5.45
N ARG A 82 16.15 -9.30 -6.63
CA ARG A 82 16.35 -9.97 -7.92
C ARG A 82 17.73 -10.62 -8.08
N ASP A 83 18.79 -9.92 -7.65
CA ASP A 83 20.17 -10.37 -7.80
C ASP A 83 20.49 -11.48 -6.79
N PHE A 84 19.93 -11.38 -5.58
CA PHE A 84 20.03 -12.42 -4.55
C PHE A 84 19.35 -13.71 -5.01
N ILE A 85 18.14 -13.61 -5.57
CA ILE A 85 17.40 -14.75 -6.11
C ILE A 85 18.17 -15.36 -7.28
N ALA A 86 18.63 -14.55 -8.24
CA ALA A 86 19.38 -15.03 -9.40
C ALA A 86 20.65 -15.78 -9.00
N HIS A 87 21.38 -15.29 -7.99
CA HIS A 87 22.60 -15.94 -7.51
C HIS A 87 22.32 -17.25 -6.76
N HIS A 88 21.26 -17.31 -5.94
CA HIS A 88 20.96 -18.51 -5.15
C HIS A 88 20.24 -19.60 -5.96
N THR A 89 19.43 -19.21 -6.95
CA THR A 89 18.71 -20.15 -7.81
C THR A 89 19.47 -20.56 -9.07
N GLY A 90 20.55 -19.84 -9.42
CA GLY A 90 21.34 -20.10 -10.63
C GLY A 90 20.61 -19.77 -11.94
N TYR A 91 19.41 -19.18 -11.88
CA TYR A 91 18.60 -18.83 -13.04
C TYR A 91 18.39 -17.31 -13.12
N PRO A 92 18.44 -16.70 -14.31
CA PRO A 92 18.18 -15.27 -14.45
C PRO A 92 16.75 -14.94 -14.00
N PHE A 93 16.63 -13.96 -13.09
CA PHE A 93 15.37 -13.57 -12.46
C PHE A 93 15.13 -12.06 -12.62
N LEU A 94 13.99 -11.66 -13.19
CA LEU A 94 13.63 -10.26 -13.48
C LEU A 94 14.76 -9.44 -14.16
N GLY A 95 15.48 -10.02 -15.11
CA GLY A 95 16.54 -9.35 -15.86
C GLY A 95 17.90 -9.29 -15.16
N ALA A 96 18.02 -9.79 -13.92
CA ALA A 96 19.31 -10.05 -13.30
C ALA A 96 19.98 -11.26 -13.95
N LYS A 97 21.24 -11.13 -14.34
CA LYS A 97 22.04 -12.27 -14.82
C LYS A 97 22.64 -12.98 -13.61
N ALA A 98 22.52 -14.30 -13.54
CA ALA A 98 23.28 -15.09 -12.58
C ALA A 98 24.77 -14.86 -12.88
N LYS A 99 25.50 -14.33 -11.89
CA LYS A 99 26.96 -14.19 -11.94
C LYS A 99 27.60 -15.31 -11.12
#